data_AF-A0A1G1T799-F1
#
_entry.id   AF-A0A1G1T799-F1
#
_cell.length_a   1.000
_cell.length_b   1.000
_cell.length_c   1.000
_cell.angle_alpha   90.00
_cell.angle_beta   90.00
_cell.angle_gamma   90.00
#
_symmetry.space_group_name_H-M   'P 1'
#
loop_
_entity.id
_entity.type
_entity.pdbx_description
1 polymer ?
#
loop_
_entity_poly.entity_id
_entity_poly.type
_entity_poly.pdbx_seq_one_letter_code
_entity_poly.pdbx_strand_id
1 'polypeptide(L)'
;MSTAVFGHVGSYRPGDTFRNRIELALSGMHRPRRAGVCGTQQLGTESIVLAGQYEDDQFDDEEIRYAGNGGRDSKTGHQVTDQVATGTNLALLKSQETSLPIRVLRKVPAEDSGPEVYRYEGLYRIVGSSYGPGKSGFQVFVFRLRPA
;
A
#
# COMPACT_ATOMS: atom_id res chain seq x y z
N MET A 1 -0.69 20.97 -9.53
CA MET A 1 -0.42 19.56 -9.18
C MET A 1 0.17 19.53 -7.79
N SER A 2 -0.29 18.70 -6.86
CA SER A 2 0.34 18.63 -5.54
C SER A 2 1.71 17.95 -5.66
N THR A 3 2.71 18.53 -5.01
CA THR A 3 4.06 17.96 -4.90
C THR A 3 4.00 16.62 -4.17
N ALA A 4 4.87 15.68 -4.53
CA ALA A 4 5.00 14.42 -3.80
C ALA A 4 5.54 14.69 -2.39
N VAL A 5 4.99 14.02 -1.39
CA VAL A 5 5.41 14.16 0.01
C VAL A 5 5.75 12.78 0.58
N PHE A 6 7.01 12.61 0.99
CA PHE A 6 7.50 11.42 1.69
C PHE A 6 7.55 11.66 3.20
N GLY A 7 7.28 10.62 3.99
CA GLY A 7 7.23 10.74 5.44
C GLY A 7 5.87 11.22 5.96
N HIS A 8 5.86 11.81 7.15
CA HIS A 8 4.64 12.31 7.80
C HIS A 8 4.04 13.51 7.05
N VAL A 9 2.71 13.64 7.09
CA VAL A 9 1.97 14.76 6.52
C VAL A 9 1.26 15.50 7.66
N GLY A 10 1.39 16.82 7.70
CA GLY A 10 0.74 17.66 8.71
C GLY A 10 1.09 17.25 10.15
N SER A 11 0.07 17.24 11.02
CA SER A 11 0.19 16.83 12.42
C SER A 11 -0.13 15.35 12.67
N TYR A 12 -0.41 14.57 11.62
CA TYR A 12 -0.89 13.20 11.80
C TYR A 12 0.19 12.27 12.38
N ARG A 13 -0.23 11.32 13.22
CA ARG A 13 0.59 10.35 13.95
C ARG A 13 0.05 8.94 13.78
N PRO A 14 0.91 7.91 13.91
CA PRO A 14 0.43 6.52 13.94
C PRO A 14 -0.70 6.37 14.98
N GLY A 15 -1.77 5.69 14.60
CA GLY A 15 -3.01 5.59 15.36
C GLY A 15 -4.14 6.49 14.86
N ASP A 16 -3.84 7.60 14.17
CA ASP A 16 -4.88 8.48 13.61
C ASP A 16 -5.76 7.75 12.59
N THR A 17 -7.06 8.02 12.64
CA THR A 17 -8.05 7.36 11.79
C THR A 17 -8.73 8.30 10.81
N PHE A 18 -9.13 7.75 9.66
CA PHE A 18 -9.81 8.43 8.57
C PHE A 18 -11.01 7.59 8.16
N ARG A 19 -12.18 8.22 8.04
CA ARG A 19 -13.45 7.52 7.79
C ARG A 19 -13.50 6.84 6.43
N ASN A 20 -12.86 7.42 5.42
CA ASN A 20 -12.92 6.90 4.06
C ASN A 20 -11.77 7.39 3.16
N ARG A 21 -11.74 6.87 1.92
CA ARG A 21 -10.75 7.23 0.90
C ARG A 21 -10.81 8.70 0.45
N ILE A 22 -11.95 9.38 0.63
CA ILE A 22 -12.08 10.81 0.30
C ILE A 22 -11.36 11.63 1.36
N GLU A 23 -11.54 11.30 2.64
CA GLU A 23 -10.86 11.97 3.75
C GLU A 23 -9.34 11.75 3.71
N LEU A 24 -8.88 10.55 3.35
CA LEU A 24 -7.45 10.29 3.08
C LEU A 24 -6.89 11.16 1.94
N ALA A 25 -7.67 11.40 0.90
CA ALA A 25 -7.25 12.22 -0.22
C ALA A 25 -7.20 13.71 0.15
N LEU A 26 -8.20 14.20 0.88
CA LEU A 26 -8.29 15.59 1.33
C LEU A 26 -7.23 15.94 2.40
N SER A 27 -6.88 14.99 3.27
CA SER A 27 -5.81 15.15 4.27
C SER A 27 -4.40 15.03 3.67
N GLY A 28 -4.26 14.54 2.44
CA GLY A 28 -2.98 14.28 1.79
C GLY A 28 -2.29 12.98 2.23
N MET A 29 -2.85 12.23 3.18
CA MET A 29 -2.28 10.98 3.67
C MET A 29 -2.20 9.91 2.57
N HIS A 30 -3.23 9.83 1.72
CA HIS A 30 -3.24 8.98 0.54
C HIS A 30 -4.16 9.56 -0.54
N ARG A 31 -3.55 10.18 -1.57
CA ARG A 31 -4.25 10.96 -2.62
C ARG A 31 -5.17 10.12 -3.53
N PRO A 32 -4.83 8.89 -3.93
CA PRO A 32 -5.71 8.07 -4.75
C PRO A 32 -7.01 7.68 -4.02
N ARG A 33 -8.14 7.75 -4.73
CA ARG A 33 -9.45 7.34 -4.18
C ARG A 33 -9.74 5.83 -4.31
N ARG A 34 -8.98 5.12 -5.16
CA ARG A 34 -9.18 3.68 -5.44
C ARG A 34 -7.88 2.87 -5.33
N ALA A 35 -6.85 3.25 -6.07
CA ALA A 35 -5.58 2.52 -6.12
C ALA A 35 -4.96 2.30 -4.74
N GLY A 36 -4.41 1.13 -4.46
CA GLY A 36 -3.76 0.84 -3.17
C GLY A 36 -2.47 1.61 -2.94
N VAL A 37 -1.81 2.08 -4.01
CA VAL A 37 -0.50 2.73 -3.98
C VAL A 37 -0.60 4.17 -4.49
N CYS A 38 -0.01 5.11 -3.75
CA CYS A 38 0.22 6.49 -4.17
C CYS A 38 1.70 6.67 -4.49
N GLY A 39 2.05 6.90 -5.75
CA GLY A 39 3.43 7.08 -6.15
C GLY A 39 3.62 7.14 -7.66
N THR A 40 4.86 7.37 -8.09
CA THR A 40 5.26 7.34 -9.49
C THR A 40 6.54 6.54 -9.68
N GLN A 41 6.77 6.01 -10.88
CA GLN A 41 8.02 5.30 -11.21
C GLN A 41 9.26 6.21 -11.14
N GLN A 42 9.09 7.54 -11.24
CA GLN A 42 10.19 8.51 -11.15
C GLN A 42 10.59 8.79 -9.70
N LEU A 43 9.62 8.97 -8.80
CA LEU A 43 9.86 9.43 -7.43
C LEU A 43 9.80 8.30 -6.40
N GLY A 44 9.04 7.24 -6.67
CA GLY A 44 8.72 6.18 -5.73
C GLY A 44 7.31 6.33 -5.15
N THR A 45 7.05 5.53 -4.13
CA THR A 45 5.79 5.41 -3.39
C THR A 45 5.79 6.32 -2.16
N GLU A 46 4.76 7.15 -2.04
CA GLU A 46 4.51 8.04 -0.91
C GLU A 46 3.68 7.36 0.18
N SER A 47 2.67 6.57 -0.22
CA SER A 47 1.81 5.85 0.72
C SER A 47 1.12 4.64 0.10
N ILE A 48 0.79 3.66 0.93
CA ILE A 48 0.05 2.46 0.56
C ILE A 48 -1.17 2.24 1.48
N VAL A 49 -2.14 1.50 0.97
CA VAL A 49 -3.34 1.07 1.70
C VAL A 49 -3.37 -0.45 1.81
N LEU A 50 -3.49 -0.95 3.03
CA LEU A 50 -3.73 -2.35 3.36
C LEU A 50 -5.22 -2.56 3.57
N ALA A 51 -5.90 -3.19 2.61
CA ALA A 51 -7.36 -3.37 2.65
C ALA A 51 -7.80 -4.83 2.42
N GLY A 52 -6.88 -5.80 2.62
CA GLY A 52 -7.15 -7.23 2.47
C GLY A 52 -7.68 -7.59 1.08
N GLN A 53 -7.21 -6.89 0.06
CA GLN A 53 -7.71 -7.07 -1.30
C GLN A 53 -6.95 -8.17 -2.04
N TYR A 54 -5.71 -8.46 -1.68
CA TYR A 54 -4.93 -9.48 -2.36
C TYR A 54 -4.80 -10.70 -1.46
N GLU A 55 -5.00 -11.87 -2.05
CA GLU A 55 -4.86 -13.14 -1.35
C GLU A 55 -3.43 -13.37 -0.86
N ASP A 56 -2.44 -12.77 -1.51
CA ASP A 56 -1.02 -12.88 -1.16
C ASP A 56 -0.55 -11.87 -0.09
N ASP A 57 -1.42 -10.93 0.33
CA ASP A 57 -1.07 -9.98 1.39
C ASP A 57 -0.89 -10.69 2.73
N GLN A 58 0.16 -10.32 3.46
CA GLN A 58 0.39 -10.74 4.85
C GLN A 58 0.77 -9.53 5.70
N PHE A 59 0.10 -9.39 6.84
CA PHE A 59 0.29 -8.27 7.77
C PHE A 59 0.75 -8.84 9.11
N ASP A 60 2.04 -8.73 9.38
CA ASP A 60 2.64 -9.02 10.68
C ASP A 60 3.16 -7.72 11.31
N ASP A 61 3.38 -7.73 12.61
CA ASP A 61 3.86 -6.56 13.36
C ASP A 61 5.30 -6.19 12.97
N GLU A 62 6.11 -7.18 12.58
CA GLU A 62 7.51 -6.98 12.19
C GLU A 62 7.68 -6.66 10.69
N GLU A 63 6.80 -7.22 9.85
CA GLU A 63 6.95 -7.15 8.40
C GLU A 63 5.61 -7.26 7.66
N ILE A 64 5.42 -6.40 6.68
CA ILE A 64 4.31 -6.49 5.72
C ILE A 64 4.81 -7.14 4.45
N ARG A 65 4.07 -8.11 3.94
CA ARG A 65 4.23 -8.62 2.56
C ARG A 65 3.07 -8.06 1.75
N TYR A 66 3.39 -7.12 0.87
CA TYR A 66 2.42 -6.39 0.06
C TYR A 66 2.44 -6.90 -1.38
N ALA A 67 1.31 -7.38 -1.86
CA ALA A 67 1.16 -7.80 -3.25
C ALA A 67 1.12 -6.58 -4.18
N GLY A 68 1.81 -6.69 -5.33
CA GLY A 68 1.73 -5.70 -6.40
C GLY A 68 0.33 -5.60 -7.00
N ASN A 69 0.13 -4.61 -7.87
CA ASN A 69 -1.12 -4.40 -8.57
C ASN A 69 -1.11 -5.06 -9.96
N GLY A 70 -2.29 -5.42 -10.46
CA GLY A 70 -2.53 -5.93 -11.81
C GLY A 70 -2.95 -7.40 -11.82
N GLY A 71 -3.56 -7.84 -12.92
CA GLY A 71 -3.88 -9.24 -13.21
C GLY A 71 -4.88 -9.93 -12.27
N ARG A 72 -5.67 -9.17 -11.50
CA ARG A 72 -6.67 -9.69 -10.55
C ARG A 72 -8.09 -9.59 -11.10
N ASP A 73 -8.94 -10.57 -10.81
CA ASP A 73 -10.37 -10.42 -10.95
C ASP A 73 -10.92 -9.48 -9.87
N SER A 74 -11.68 -8.46 -10.30
CA SER A 74 -12.19 -7.43 -9.39
C SER A 74 -13.27 -7.92 -8.43
N LYS A 75 -14.01 -8.98 -8.79
CA LYS A 75 -15.08 -9.58 -7.99
C LYS A 75 -14.54 -10.59 -6.98
N THR A 76 -13.63 -11.47 -7.41
CA THR A 76 -13.16 -12.59 -6.56
C THR A 76 -11.95 -12.26 -5.71
N GLY A 77 -11.11 -11.31 -6.12
CA GLY A 77 -9.84 -11.09 -5.42
C GLY A 77 -8.69 -11.93 -5.95
N HIS A 78 -8.97 -12.94 -6.77
CA HIS A 78 -7.95 -13.88 -7.21
C HIS A 78 -7.16 -13.35 -8.39
N GLN A 79 -5.90 -13.75 -8.45
CA GLN A 79 -5.04 -13.49 -9.59
C GLN A 79 -5.50 -14.37 -10.79
N VAL A 80 -5.64 -13.78 -11.97
CA VAL A 80 -6.08 -14.43 -13.22
C VAL A 80 -5.07 -14.30 -14.36
N THR A 81 -4.06 -13.44 -14.21
CA THR A 81 -2.92 -13.32 -15.11
C THR A 81 -1.67 -12.91 -14.32
N ASP A 82 -0.50 -13.12 -14.92
CA ASP A 82 0.76 -12.60 -14.40
C ASP A 82 0.72 -11.07 -14.25
N GLN A 83 1.35 -10.58 -13.18
CA GLN A 83 1.57 -9.16 -12.96
C GLN A 83 2.72 -8.66 -13.85
N VAL A 84 2.65 -7.39 -14.23
CA VAL A 84 3.69 -6.75 -15.04
C VAL A 84 4.31 -5.61 -14.25
N ALA A 85 5.62 -5.39 -14.41
CA ALA A 85 6.33 -4.27 -13.84
C ALA A 85 5.94 -2.94 -14.52
N THR A 86 4.78 -2.40 -14.17
CA THR A 86 4.26 -1.13 -14.70
C THR A 86 3.63 -0.29 -13.60
N GLY A 87 3.49 1.01 -13.85
CA GLY A 87 2.73 1.93 -12.99
C GLY A 87 3.16 1.87 -11.52
N THR A 88 2.26 1.43 -10.65
CA THR A 88 2.48 1.36 -9.19
C THR A 88 3.53 0.30 -8.80
N ASN A 89 3.70 -0.77 -9.58
CA ASN A 89 4.73 -1.78 -9.30
C ASN A 89 6.12 -1.18 -9.53
N LEU A 90 6.29 -0.36 -10.58
CA LEU A 90 7.53 0.40 -10.78
C LEU A 90 7.75 1.46 -9.70
N ALA A 91 6.69 2.08 -9.18
CA ALA A 91 6.83 3.01 -8.04
C ALA A 91 7.30 2.30 -6.76
N LEU A 92 6.83 1.08 -6.50
CA LEU A 92 7.28 0.26 -5.36
C LEU A 92 8.73 -0.21 -5.56
N LEU A 93 9.09 -0.69 -6.75
CA LEU A 93 10.48 -1.02 -7.10
C LEU A 93 11.40 0.21 -6.91
N LYS A 94 10.95 1.39 -7.35
CA LYS A 94 11.70 2.63 -7.14
C LYS A 94 11.88 2.96 -5.65
N SER A 95 10.86 2.74 -4.83
CA SER A 95 10.96 2.92 -3.37
C SER A 95 11.95 1.98 -2.70
N GLN A 96 12.15 0.77 -3.22
CA GLN A 96 13.21 -0.11 -2.74
C GLN A 96 14.59 0.50 -2.98
N GLU A 97 14.80 1.11 -4.14
CA GLU A 97 16.08 1.78 -4.46
C GLU A 97 16.30 3.03 -3.61
N THR A 98 15.27 3.87 -3.46
CA THR A 98 15.42 5.17 -2.80
C THR A 98 15.38 5.09 -1.28
N SER A 99 14.83 4.01 -0.71
CA SER A 99 14.64 3.83 0.73
C SER A 99 13.86 4.99 1.40
N LEU A 100 13.09 5.75 0.61
CA LEU A 100 12.25 6.82 1.13
C LEU A 100 11.09 6.24 1.96
N PRO A 101 10.69 6.91 3.05
CA PRO A 101 9.64 6.42 3.93
C PRO A 101 8.26 6.45 3.25
N ILE A 102 7.54 5.34 3.40
CA ILE A 102 6.19 5.09 2.87
C ILE A 102 5.20 5.15 4.03
N ARG A 103 4.15 5.97 3.92
CA ARG A 103 3.04 5.92 4.88
C ARG A 103 2.19 4.67 4.64
N VAL A 104 1.91 3.92 5.69
CA VAL A 104 1.02 2.74 5.62
C VAL A 104 -0.33 3.07 6.26
N LEU A 105 -1.40 2.87 5.51
CA LEU A 105 -2.78 3.05 5.97
C LEU A 105 -3.48 1.69 5.99
N ARG A 106 -3.97 1.22 7.13
CA ARG A 106 -4.65 -0.06 7.26
C ARG A 106 -6.15 0.13 7.43
N LYS A 107 -6.94 -0.61 6.66
CA LYS A 107 -8.38 -0.69 6.86
C LYS A 107 -8.66 -1.60 8.06
N VAL A 108 -9.32 -1.06 9.07
CA VAL A 108 -9.62 -1.74 10.35
C VAL A 108 -11.04 -1.38 10.80
N PRO A 109 -11.74 -2.23 11.58
CA PRO A 109 -12.97 -1.79 12.24
C PRO A 109 -12.68 -0.60 13.15
N ALA A 110 -13.61 0.35 13.25
CA ALA A 110 -13.59 1.33 14.33
C ALA A 110 -13.75 0.63 15.69
N GLU A 111 -13.47 1.35 16.78
CA GLU A 111 -13.71 0.89 18.16
C GLU A 111 -15.09 0.22 18.29
N ASP A 112 -15.18 -0.80 19.15
CA ASP A 112 -16.40 -1.59 19.39
C ASP A 112 -17.02 -2.25 18.15
N SER A 113 -16.20 -2.70 17.19
CA SER A 113 -16.65 -3.31 15.92
C SER A 113 -17.51 -2.36 15.08
N GLY A 114 -17.25 -1.05 15.18
CA GLY A 114 -17.90 -0.03 14.37
C GLY A 114 -17.53 -0.10 12.88
N PRO A 115 -17.99 0.86 12.06
CA PRO A 115 -17.73 0.88 10.63
C PRO A 115 -16.22 0.89 10.34
N GLU A 116 -15.82 0.28 9.22
CA GLU A 116 -14.41 0.24 8.83
C GLU A 116 -13.85 1.66 8.60
N VAL A 117 -12.70 1.93 9.20
CA VAL A 117 -11.91 3.15 9.04
C VAL A 117 -10.52 2.81 8.51
N TYR A 118 -9.78 3.83 8.06
CA TYR A 118 -8.37 3.71 7.70
C TYR A 118 -7.53 4.28 8.83
N ARG A 119 -6.72 3.45 9.47
CA ARG A 119 -5.77 3.87 10.50
C ARG A 119 -4.39 4.07 9.89
N TYR A 120 -3.71 5.13 10.28
CA TYR A 120 -2.31 5.34 9.92
C TYR A 120 -1.42 4.47 10.81
N GLU A 121 -0.66 3.55 10.21
CA GLU A 121 0.22 2.61 10.92
C GLU A 121 1.66 3.12 11.04
N GLY A 122 1.96 4.30 10.48
CA GLY A 122 3.30 4.90 10.51
C GLY A 122 4.08 4.73 9.22
N LEU A 123 5.39 4.95 9.32
CA LEU A 123 6.32 4.96 8.20
C LEU A 123 7.03 3.62 8.08
N TYR A 124 7.15 3.15 6.84
CA TYR A 124 7.78 1.89 6.49
C TYR A 124 8.77 2.10 5.35
N ARG A 125 9.68 1.15 5.13
CA ARG A 125 10.55 1.07 3.95
C ARG A 125 10.45 -0.29 3.30
N ILE A 126 10.60 -0.35 1.98
CA ILE A 126 10.72 -1.64 1.27
C ILE A 126 12.13 -2.17 1.47
N VAL A 127 12.25 -3.34 2.07
CA VAL A 127 13.51 -4.02 2.37
C VAL A 127 13.85 -5.12 1.35
N GLY A 128 12.92 -5.44 0.46
CA GLY A 128 13.15 -6.38 -0.63
C GLY A 128 11.87 -6.66 -1.43
N SER A 129 12.05 -7.27 -2.59
CA SER A 129 10.96 -7.67 -3.48
C SER A 129 11.25 -9.02 -4.12
N SER A 130 10.21 -9.79 -4.40
CA SER A 130 10.28 -11.00 -5.22
C SER A 130 9.23 -10.94 -6.33
N TYR A 131 9.49 -11.64 -7.43
CA TYR A 131 8.53 -11.91 -8.49
C TYR A 131 8.49 -13.42 -8.70
N GLY A 132 7.34 -14.02 -8.43
CA GLY A 132 7.19 -15.47 -8.37
C GLY A 132 5.73 -15.89 -8.32
N PRO A 133 5.45 -17.21 -8.39
CA PRO A 133 4.08 -17.72 -8.35
C PRO A 133 3.40 -17.36 -7.02
N GLY A 134 2.26 -16.67 -7.11
CA GLY A 134 1.34 -16.42 -5.99
C GLY A 134 0.39 -17.60 -5.74
N LYS A 135 -0.58 -17.43 -4.84
CA LYS A 135 -1.52 -18.50 -4.44
C LYS A 135 -2.33 -19.07 -5.60
N SER A 136 -2.73 -18.24 -6.57
CA SER A 136 -3.43 -18.70 -7.78
C SER A 136 -2.49 -19.19 -8.90
N GLY A 137 -1.20 -19.33 -8.67
CA GLY A 137 -0.22 -19.88 -9.62
C GLY A 137 0.33 -18.90 -10.67
N PHE A 138 -0.22 -17.68 -10.73
CA PHE A 138 0.29 -16.59 -11.58
C PHE A 138 1.44 -15.85 -10.92
N GLN A 139 2.26 -15.20 -11.73
CA GLN A 139 3.39 -14.42 -11.23
C GLN A 139 2.91 -13.13 -10.56
N VAL A 140 3.35 -12.90 -9.33
CA VAL A 140 2.98 -11.76 -8.50
C VAL A 140 4.24 -11.09 -7.95
N PHE A 141 4.26 -9.76 -7.96
CA PHE A 141 5.25 -9.02 -7.20
C PHE A 141 4.88 -9.03 -5.72
N VAL A 142 5.82 -9.39 -4.85
CA VAL A 142 5.66 -9.28 -3.40
C VAL A 142 6.74 -8.35 -2.88
N PHE A 143 6.31 -7.26 -2.24
CA PHE A 143 7.19 -6.27 -1.61
C PHE A 143 7.18 -6.47 -0.10
N ARG A 144 8.36 -6.57 0.49
CA ARG A 144 8.53 -6.72 1.94
C ARG A 144 8.79 -5.35 2.55
N LEU A 145 7.94 -4.92 3.48
CA LEU A 145 8.07 -3.63 4.16
C LEU A 145 8.30 -3.82 5.65
N ARG A 146 9.18 -2.99 6.24
CA ARG A 146 9.42 -2.95 7.69
C ARG A 146 9.28 -1.52 8.22
N PRO A 147 8.95 -1.35 9.50
CA PRO A 147 8.93 -0.03 10.14
C PRO A 147 10.24 0.74 9.91
N ALA A 148 10.12 2.05 9.65
CA ALA A 148 11.21 2.94 9.26
C ALA A 148 11.88 3.66 10.45
#